data_AF-A0A747XDI7-F1
#
_entry.id   AF-A0A747XDI7-F1
#
_cell.length_a   1.000
_cell.length_b   1.000
_cell.length_c   1.000
_cell.angle_alpha   90.00
_cell.angle_beta   90.00
_cell.angle_gamma   90.00
#
_symmetry.space_group_name_H-M   'P 1'
#
loop_
_entity.id
_entity.type
_entity.pdbx_description
1 polymer ?
#
loop_
_entity_poly.entity_id
_entity_poly.type
_entity_poly.pdbx_seq_one_letter_code
_entity_poly.pdbx_strand_id
1 'polypeptide(L)' 'ANGGIAGAMAMTAIPSVPGHNFSFGMAASGYRDQGAIAAGVKANITQDTTVSLNTAWDSGNGVGVAAGFSVGW' A
#
# COMPACT_ATOMS: atom_id res chain seq x y z
N ALA A 1 9.96 5.07 15.56
CA ALA A 1 8.71 4.31 15.75
C ALA A 1 7.51 4.97 15.06
N ASN A 2 7.32 6.29 15.17
CA ASN A 2 6.21 7.03 14.51
C ASN A 2 6.13 6.79 13.01
N GLY A 3 7.30 6.65 12.41
CA GLY A 3 7.39 6.51 10.99
C GLY A 3 6.98 5.17 10.38
N GLY A 4 7.10 4.07 11.14
CA GLY A 4 6.48 2.80 10.76
C GLY A 4 4.94 2.91 10.72
N ILE A 5 4.36 3.71 11.62
CA ILE A 5 2.92 3.98 11.65
C ILE A 5 2.50 4.82 10.44
N ALA A 6 3.24 5.88 10.14
CA ALA A 6 3.03 6.67 8.93
C ALA A 6 3.17 5.76 7.67
N GLY A 7 4.15 4.87 7.64
CA GLY A 7 4.33 3.93 6.52
C GLY A 7 3.11 3.01 6.34
N ALA A 8 2.61 2.45 7.44
CA ALA A 8 1.41 1.62 7.43
C ALA A 8 0.16 2.40 6.99
N MET A 9 -0.01 3.63 7.49
CA MET A 9 -1.10 4.54 7.10
C MET A 9 -1.04 4.93 5.62
N ALA A 10 0.16 5.14 5.09
CA ALA A 10 0.34 5.41 3.68
C ALA A 10 -0.02 4.16 2.85
N MET A 11 0.37 2.94 3.28
CA MET A 11 0.04 1.72 2.55
C MET A 11 -1.46 1.46 2.45
N THR A 12 -2.22 1.73 3.51
CA THR A 12 -3.69 1.56 3.51
C THR A 12 -4.40 2.61 2.69
N ALA A 13 -3.81 3.79 2.53
CA ALA A 13 -4.33 4.86 1.71
C ALA A 13 -4.03 4.70 0.20
N ILE A 14 -3.28 3.66 -0.22
CA ILE A 14 -3.00 3.42 -1.64
C ILE A 14 -4.31 3.09 -2.37
N PRO A 15 -4.76 3.97 -3.31
CA PRO A 15 -5.97 3.72 -4.05
C PRO A 15 -5.76 2.55 -5.02
N SER A 16 -6.76 1.68 -5.11
CA SER A 16 -6.83 0.67 -6.17
C SER A 16 -7.93 1.04 -7.13
N VAL A 17 -7.63 1.02 -8.44
CA VAL A 17 -8.62 1.31 -9.48
C VAL A 17 -9.46 0.06 -9.69
N PRO A 18 -10.76 0.06 -9.32
CA PRO A 18 -11.62 -1.10 -9.53
C PRO A 18 -11.84 -1.32 -11.02
N GLY A 19 -11.83 -2.57 -11.48
CA GLY A 19 -12.15 -2.94 -12.86
C GLY A 19 -10.97 -3.04 -13.84
N HIS A 20 -9.73 -2.85 -13.39
CA HIS A 20 -8.53 -3.10 -14.19
C HIS A 20 -7.71 -4.27 -13.66
N ASN A 21 -7.18 -5.09 -14.59
CA ASN A 21 -6.33 -6.24 -14.25
C ASN A 21 -5.04 -5.84 -13.53
N PHE A 22 -4.58 -4.60 -13.72
CA PHE A 22 -3.43 -4.05 -13.03
C PHE A 22 -3.74 -2.62 -12.59
N SER A 23 -3.35 -2.29 -11.36
CA SER A 23 -3.48 -0.97 -10.76
C SER A 23 -2.18 -0.62 -10.06
N PHE A 24 -1.72 0.61 -10.20
CA PHE A 24 -0.63 1.16 -9.42
C PHE A 24 -1.14 2.41 -8.70
N GLY A 25 -0.80 2.54 -7.43
CA GLY A 25 -1.15 3.68 -6.62
C GLY A 25 0.00 4.08 -5.70
N MET A 26 0.02 5.36 -5.35
CA MET A 26 0.92 5.90 -4.35
C MET A 26 0.12 6.71 -3.35
N ALA A 27 0.58 6.74 -2.13
CA ALA A 27 0.00 7.50 -1.05
C ALA A 27 1.09 8.02 -0.13
N ALA A 28 0.82 9.12 0.55
CA ALA A 28 1.69 9.68 1.56
C ALA A 28 0.86 9.88 2.83
N SER A 29 1.48 9.73 3.98
CA SER A 29 0.83 9.98 5.26
C SER A 29 1.81 10.64 6.24
N GLY A 30 1.25 11.38 7.19
CA GLY A 30 2.01 12.03 8.26
C GLY A 30 1.48 11.59 9.61
N TYR A 31 2.36 11.18 10.51
CA TYR A 31 2.02 10.88 11.89
C TYR A 31 2.93 11.66 12.86
N ARG A 32 2.33 12.63 13.56
CA ARG A 32 3.02 13.60 14.43
C ARG A 32 4.08 14.37 13.62
N ASP A 33 5.36 14.22 13.95
CA ASP A 33 6.50 14.89 13.29
C ASP A 33 7.22 14.01 12.25
N GLN A 34 6.67 12.85 11.88
CA GLN A 34 7.25 11.94 10.89
C GLN A 34 6.28 11.71 9.72
N GLY A 35 6.80 11.85 8.50
CA GLY A 35 6.09 11.55 7.27
C GLY A 35 6.57 10.24 6.67
N ALA A 36 5.67 9.53 6.01
CA ALA A 36 5.99 8.36 5.22
C ALA A 36 5.24 8.36 3.90
N ILE A 37 5.83 7.68 2.94
CA ILE A 37 5.31 7.48 1.60
C ILE A 37 5.12 5.98 1.39
N ALA A 38 4.10 5.61 0.62
CA ALA A 38 3.88 4.25 0.20
C ALA A 38 3.49 4.20 -1.26
N ALA A 39 3.97 3.17 -1.93
CA ALA A 39 3.60 2.82 -3.29
C ALA A 39 3.09 1.39 -3.29
N GLY A 40 2.17 1.06 -4.19
CA GLY A 40 1.67 -0.29 -4.29
C GLY A 40 1.04 -0.58 -5.62
N VAL A 41 1.10 -1.84 -5.98
CA VAL A 41 0.46 -2.41 -7.15
C VAL A 41 -0.62 -3.39 -6.70
N LYS A 42 -1.72 -3.45 -7.42
CA LYS A 42 -2.70 -4.54 -7.33
C LYS A 42 -2.84 -5.18 -8.71
N ALA A 43 -2.86 -6.51 -8.74
CA ALA A 43 -3.06 -7.30 -9.93
C ALA A 43 -4.22 -8.26 -9.70
N ASN A 44 -5.24 -8.18 -10.55
CA ASN A 44 -6.33 -9.15 -10.58
C ASN A 44 -5.91 -10.31 -11.48
N ILE A 45 -5.73 -11.50 -10.88
CA ILE A 45 -5.44 -12.73 -11.61
C ILE A 45 -6.71 -13.26 -12.28
N THR A 46 -7.84 -13.14 -11.59
CA THR A 46 -9.17 -13.57 -12.04
C THR A 46 -10.19 -12.50 -11.62
N GLN A 47 -11.44 -12.56 -12.11
CA GLN A 47 -12.53 -11.69 -11.61
C GLN A 47 -12.72 -11.78 -10.09
N ASP A 48 -12.41 -12.94 -9.51
CA ASP A 48 -12.56 -13.19 -8.09
C ASP A 48 -11.24 -13.12 -7.32
N THR A 49 -10.08 -13.16 -7.99
CA THR A 49 -8.77 -13.25 -7.34
C THR A 49 -7.95 -12.00 -7.58
N THR A 50 -7.64 -11.28 -6.50
CA THR A 50 -6.81 -10.07 -6.51
C THR A 50 -5.59 -10.25 -5.62
N VAL A 51 -4.42 -9.91 -6.14
CA VAL A 51 -3.17 -9.81 -5.40
C VAL A 51 -2.78 -8.34 -5.30
N SER A 52 -2.12 -7.97 -4.22
CA SER A 52 -1.63 -6.63 -3.95
C SER A 52 -0.25 -6.70 -3.33
N LEU A 53 0.60 -5.76 -3.72
CA LEU A 53 1.95 -5.59 -3.20
C LEU A 53 2.13 -4.11 -2.90
N ASN A 54 2.50 -3.79 -1.68
CA ASN A 54 2.62 -2.43 -1.17
C ASN A 54 3.98 -2.30 -0.48
N THR A 55 4.64 -1.16 -0.68
CA THR A 55 5.92 -0.83 -0.08
C THR A 55 5.81 0.57 0.50
N ALA A 56 6.24 0.74 1.75
CA ALA A 56 6.32 2.03 2.42
C ALA A 56 7.75 2.37 2.80
N TRP A 57 8.04 3.66 2.73
CA TRP A 57 9.27 4.26 3.19
C TRP A 57 8.93 5.41 4.12
N ASP A 58 9.65 5.46 5.22
CA ASP A 58 9.43 6.45 6.26
C ASP A 58 10.65 7.37 6.44
N SER A 59 10.39 8.61 6.87
CA SER A 59 11.40 9.64 7.16
C SER A 59 12.42 9.24 8.22
N GLY A 60 12.16 8.23 9.04
CA GLY A 60 13.07 7.66 10.03
C GLY A 60 13.94 6.50 9.51
N ASN A 61 14.07 6.33 8.19
CA ASN A 61 14.83 5.25 7.54
C ASN A 61 14.21 3.86 7.72
N GLY A 62 12.91 3.81 8.03
CA GLY A 62 12.13 2.57 8.10
C GLY A 62 11.54 2.20 6.74
N VAL A 63 11.69 0.94 6.34
CA VAL A 63 11.06 0.39 5.14
C VAL A 63 10.08 -0.71 5.55
N GLY A 64 8.85 -0.61 5.05
CA GLY A 64 7.81 -1.62 5.22
C GLY A 64 7.43 -2.22 3.88
N VAL A 65 7.16 -3.52 3.85
CA VAL A 65 6.60 -4.20 2.67
C VAL A 65 5.41 -5.00 3.14
N ALA A 66 4.31 -4.89 2.41
CA ALA A 66 3.09 -5.65 2.63
C ALA A 66 2.65 -6.30 1.32
N ALA A 67 2.18 -7.53 1.41
CA ALA A 67 1.55 -8.23 0.30
C ALA A 67 0.20 -8.73 0.79
N GLY A 68 -0.83 -8.60 -0.03
CA GLY A 68 -2.18 -9.06 0.27
C GLY A 68 -2.73 -9.86 -0.89
N PHE A 69 -3.47 -10.91 -0.60
CA PHE A 69 -4.27 -11.62 -1.59
C PHE A 69 -5.71 -11.68 -1.10
N SER A 70 -6.63 -11.69 -2.05
CA SER A 70 -8.07 -11.64 -1.82
C SER A 70 -8.72 -12.52 -2.87
N VAL A 71 -9.65 -13.36 -2.43
CA VAL A 71 -10.46 -14.24 -3.27
C VAL A 71 -11.92 -14.03 -2.91
N GLY A 72 -12.75 -13.65 -3.88
CA GLY A 72 -14.21 -13.63 -3.79
C GLY A 72 -14.83 -14.93 -4.27
N TRP A 73 -16.09 -15.18 -3.93
CA TRP A 73 -16.91 -16.26 -4.47
C TRP A 73 -18.39 -15.85 -4.45
#